data_AF-A0A3L7U3Z6-F1
#
_entry.id   AF-A0A3L7U3Z6-F1
#
_cell.length_a   1.000
_cell.length_b   1.000
_cell.length_c   1.000
_cell.angle_alpha   90.00
_cell.angle_beta   90.00
_cell.angle_gamma   90.00
#
_symmetry.space_group_name_H-M   'P 1'
#
loop_
_entity.id
_entity.type
_entity.pdbx_description
1 polymer ?
#
loop_
_entity_poly.entity_id
_entity_poly.type
_entity_poly.pdbx_seq_one_letter_code
_entity_poly.pdbx_strand_id
1 'polypeptide(L)'
;MEEGVLEFAVAYLAGVTKIYVDSVTGGVIPHHNGDDSIEDTVPSATMLAAITLAEQALGGGWMTIGSESESENVGSVVEVLLLNIKSGMLAQADVVAGAVTTVVEFSPSSSQASKVAKILAALPLIVVSASDAVTATESSYPGAGINEIELEVETEKSGTTVQWKISLVTADLIEVDAFIDATQPIGGGFRYATAPTNFVAGDFNSDGMVNAVDLLEAINMWGAVNPPMDLDHDGVVGAGDLTTILTNWS
;
A
#
# COMPACT_ATOMS: atom_id res chain seq x y z
N MET A 1 4.22 -11.05 -15.05
CA MET A 1 4.39 -11.72 -13.76
C MET A 1 4.81 -10.58 -12.88
N GLU A 2 3.86 -9.92 -12.23
CA GLU A 2 4.25 -9.10 -11.08
C GLU A 2 4.76 -10.08 -10.04
N GLU A 3 6.04 -9.93 -9.71
CA GLU A 3 6.70 -10.72 -8.69
C GLU A 3 6.13 -10.25 -7.35
N GLY A 4 5.09 -10.94 -6.87
CA GLY A 4 4.56 -10.70 -5.54
C GLY A 4 5.67 -10.89 -4.52
N VAL A 5 6.02 -9.82 -3.81
CA VAL A 5 7.00 -9.85 -2.74
C VAL A 5 6.41 -10.67 -1.60
N LEU A 6 7.03 -11.81 -1.30
CA LEU A 6 6.85 -12.49 -0.03
C LEU A 6 7.67 -11.72 1.03
N GLU A 7 7.15 -11.47 2.21
CA GLU A 7 7.92 -10.83 3.30
C GLU A 7 8.22 -11.85 4.40
N PHE A 8 9.46 -11.84 4.91
CA PHE A 8 9.81 -12.56 6.13
C PHE A 8 9.88 -11.57 7.31
N ALA A 9 9.00 -11.76 8.29
CA ALA A 9 9.13 -11.07 9.58
C ALA A 9 10.20 -11.79 10.43
N VAL A 10 11.35 -11.16 10.63
CA VAL A 10 12.43 -11.71 11.47
C VAL A 10 12.41 -10.99 12.83
N ALA A 11 12.09 -11.74 13.88
CA ALA A 11 12.14 -11.25 15.26
C ALA A 11 13.40 -11.77 15.97
N TYR A 12 14.27 -10.86 16.42
CA TYR A 12 15.37 -11.24 17.31
C TYR A 12 14.86 -11.53 18.73
N LEU A 13 15.45 -12.55 19.37
CA LEU A 13 15.09 -13.10 20.69
C LEU A 13 15.22 -12.12 21.90
N ALA A 14 15.31 -10.81 21.65
CA ALA A 14 15.23 -9.76 22.65
C ALA A 14 14.03 -8.80 22.46
N GLY A 15 13.20 -8.98 21.41
CA GLY A 15 11.82 -8.48 21.38
C GLY A 15 11.59 -6.98 21.16
N VAL A 16 12.56 -6.21 20.64
CA VAL A 16 12.39 -4.74 20.48
C VAL A 16 12.43 -4.27 19.01
N THR A 17 12.82 -5.11 18.05
CA THR A 17 12.90 -4.69 16.65
C THR A 17 12.40 -5.81 15.74
N LYS A 18 11.34 -5.52 14.99
CA LYS A 18 10.90 -6.34 13.85
C LYS A 18 11.57 -5.77 12.60
N ILE A 19 12.30 -6.62 11.90
CA ILE A 19 12.85 -6.29 10.58
C ILE A 19 11.99 -7.03 9.58
N TYR A 20 11.40 -6.28 8.64
CA TYR A 20 10.73 -6.85 7.49
C TYR A 20 11.77 -7.02 6.39
N VAL A 21 11.92 -8.25 5.92
CA VAL A 21 12.92 -8.63 4.93
C VAL A 21 12.18 -9.08 3.68
N ASP A 22 12.51 -8.44 2.57
CA ASP A 22 12.03 -8.84 1.25
C ASP A 22 12.54 -10.26 0.95
N SER A 23 11.65 -11.19 0.65
CA SER A 23 12.00 -12.59 0.41
C SER A 23 12.70 -12.88 -0.92
N VAL A 24 12.62 -11.96 -1.87
CA VAL A 24 13.19 -12.09 -3.23
C VAL A 24 14.64 -11.62 -3.21
N THR A 25 14.92 -10.52 -2.53
CA THR A 25 16.24 -9.87 -2.48
C THR A 25 17.00 -10.14 -1.20
N GLY A 26 16.32 -10.45 -0.10
CA GLY A 26 16.91 -10.54 1.24
C GLY A 26 17.23 -9.18 1.86
N GLY A 27 16.80 -8.08 1.23
CA GLY A 27 17.00 -6.70 1.69
C GLY A 27 16.06 -6.32 2.84
N VAL A 28 16.52 -5.39 3.69
CA VAL A 28 15.71 -4.83 4.77
C VAL A 28 14.80 -3.74 4.21
N ILE A 29 13.50 -3.82 4.53
CA ILE A 29 12.54 -2.77 4.21
C ILE A 29 12.81 -1.54 5.11
N PRO A 30 13.00 -0.33 4.54
CA PRO A 30 13.35 0.87 5.30
C PRO A 30 12.29 1.24 6.34
N HIS A 31 12.74 1.72 7.50
CA HIS A 31 11.91 2.37 8.51
C HIS A 31 11.99 3.87 8.27
N HIS A 32 10.85 4.57 8.30
CA HIS A 32 10.89 6.04 8.28
C HIS A 32 11.44 6.55 9.62
N ASN A 33 12.31 7.56 9.58
CA ASN A 33 12.74 8.29 10.76
C ASN A 33 11.61 9.22 11.24
N GLY A 34 11.67 9.66 12.51
CA GLY A 34 10.60 10.46 13.12
C GLY A 34 10.40 11.87 12.53
N ASP A 35 11.24 12.29 11.59
CA ASP A 35 11.19 13.54 10.84
C ASP A 35 10.86 13.38 9.35
N ASP A 36 10.71 12.15 8.86
CA ASP A 36 10.29 11.88 7.49
C ASP A 36 8.79 12.19 7.31
N SER A 37 8.43 12.72 6.13
CA SER A 37 7.02 12.84 5.76
C SER A 37 6.46 11.43 5.61
N ILE A 38 5.48 11.11 6.44
CA ILE A 38 4.78 9.83 6.45
C ILE A 38 3.33 10.07 6.04
N GLU A 39 2.72 9.09 5.40
CA GLU A 39 1.30 9.16 5.03
C GLU A 39 0.42 9.50 6.23
N ASP A 40 -0.53 10.41 6.00
CA ASP A 40 -1.53 10.75 7.01
C ASP A 40 -2.42 9.52 7.23
N THR A 41 -2.59 9.13 8.49
CA THR A 41 -3.34 7.91 8.83
C THR A 41 -4.35 8.15 9.94
N VAL A 42 -5.38 7.29 9.98
CA VAL A 42 -6.31 7.19 11.09
C VAL A 42 -6.23 5.80 11.75
N PRO A 43 -6.53 5.67 13.05
CA PRO A 43 -6.61 4.37 13.68
C PRO A 43 -7.65 3.46 12.99
N SER A 44 -7.38 2.15 12.95
CA SER A 44 -8.30 1.15 12.37
C SER A 44 -9.75 1.28 12.90
N ALA A 45 -9.92 1.63 14.17
CA ALA A 45 -11.24 1.86 14.77
C ALA A 45 -11.98 3.06 14.15
N THR A 46 -11.26 4.13 13.81
CA THR A 46 -11.82 5.31 13.13
C THR A 46 -12.22 4.95 11.69
N MET A 47 -11.35 4.24 10.97
CA MET A 47 -11.64 3.76 9.62
C MET A 47 -12.87 2.85 9.58
N LEU A 48 -12.96 1.88 10.49
CA LEU A 48 -14.14 0.99 10.62
C LEU A 48 -15.43 1.75 10.91
N ALA A 49 -15.36 2.74 11.80
CA ALA A 49 -16.51 3.58 12.12
C ALA A 49 -16.96 4.38 10.90
N ALA A 50 -16.02 4.94 10.11
CA ALA A 50 -16.34 5.69 8.89
C ALA A 50 -17.01 4.82 7.83
N ILE A 51 -16.46 3.64 7.53
CA ILE A 51 -17.06 2.66 6.61
C ILE A 51 -18.49 2.33 7.04
N THR A 52 -18.68 2.00 8.33
CA THR A 52 -19.99 1.66 8.88
C THR A 52 -21.00 2.80 8.73
N LEU A 53 -20.59 4.03 9.04
CA LEU A 53 -21.45 5.21 8.95
C LEU A 53 -21.83 5.52 7.49
N ALA A 54 -20.88 5.41 6.56
CA ALA A 54 -21.12 5.66 5.14
C ALA A 54 -22.09 4.63 4.53
N GLU A 55 -21.89 3.34 4.81
CA GLU A 55 -22.80 2.27 4.37
C GLU A 55 -24.21 2.45 4.97
N GLN A 56 -24.31 2.86 6.24
CA GLN A 56 -25.59 3.14 6.89
C GLN A 56 -26.31 4.35 6.29
N ALA A 57 -25.58 5.40 5.90
CA ALA A 57 -26.16 6.61 5.34
C ALA A 57 -26.86 6.38 3.99
N LEU A 58 -26.27 5.51 3.16
CA LEU A 58 -26.82 5.17 1.84
C LEU A 58 -27.77 3.94 1.88
N GLY A 59 -27.61 3.08 2.89
CA GLY A 59 -28.47 1.93 3.14
C GLY A 59 -28.18 0.71 2.25
N GLY A 60 -29.11 -0.25 2.29
CA GLY A 60 -28.90 -1.56 1.67
C GLY A 60 -28.70 -1.51 0.14
N GLY A 61 -27.63 -2.15 -0.32
CA GLY A 61 -27.27 -2.23 -1.75
C GLY A 61 -26.05 -1.37 -2.13
N TRP A 62 -25.56 -0.56 -1.20
CA TRP A 62 -24.26 0.09 -1.31
C TRP A 62 -23.21 -0.74 -0.58
N MET A 63 -22.05 -0.88 -1.19
CA MET A 63 -20.90 -1.61 -0.67
C MET A 63 -19.69 -0.70 -0.77
N THR A 64 -18.95 -0.52 0.31
CA THR A 64 -17.65 0.17 0.23
C THR A 64 -16.73 -0.58 -0.70
N ILE A 65 -16.05 0.15 -1.60
CA ILE A 65 -15.02 -0.37 -2.52
C ILE A 65 -13.70 0.37 -2.39
N GLY A 66 -13.67 1.48 -1.64
CA GLY A 66 -12.44 2.11 -1.22
C GLY A 66 -12.67 3.15 -0.14
N SER A 67 -11.58 3.59 0.48
CA SER A 67 -11.59 4.68 1.46
C SER A 67 -10.20 5.29 1.57
N GLU A 68 -10.13 6.57 1.86
CA GLU A 68 -8.88 7.31 2.05
C GLU A 68 -9.01 8.22 3.27
N SER A 69 -7.93 8.36 4.04
CA SER A 69 -7.87 9.31 5.15
C SER A 69 -7.00 10.50 4.81
N GLU A 70 -7.55 11.70 5.00
CA GLU A 70 -6.84 12.95 4.78
C GLU A 70 -6.79 13.78 6.06
N SER A 71 -5.70 14.53 6.24
CA SER A 71 -5.59 15.54 7.29
C SER A 71 -6.07 16.89 6.77
N GLU A 72 -7.22 17.35 7.26
CA GLU A 72 -7.72 18.69 6.96
C GLU A 72 -7.66 19.63 8.16
N ASN A 73 -7.88 20.94 7.92
CA ASN A 73 -8.03 21.94 8.97
C ASN A 73 -9.16 21.63 9.99
N VAL A 74 -10.11 20.77 9.60
CA VAL A 74 -11.24 20.33 10.44
C VAL A 74 -10.94 19.07 11.26
N GLY A 75 -9.74 18.50 11.10
CA GLY A 75 -9.31 17.21 11.64
C GLY A 75 -9.17 16.16 10.54
N SER A 76 -8.94 14.91 10.94
CA SER A 76 -8.88 13.80 9.99
C SER A 76 -10.26 13.58 9.35
N VAL A 77 -10.29 13.57 8.02
CA VAL A 77 -11.45 13.22 7.20
C VAL A 77 -11.21 11.81 6.70
N VAL A 78 -12.26 10.99 6.68
CA VAL A 78 -12.24 9.70 5.98
C VAL A 78 -13.23 9.79 4.83
N GLU A 79 -12.72 9.79 3.60
CA GLU A 79 -13.52 9.67 2.39
C GLU A 79 -13.81 8.20 2.14
N VAL A 80 -15.08 7.84 1.92
CA VAL A 80 -15.49 6.46 1.66
C VAL A 80 -16.15 6.40 0.28
N LEU A 81 -15.58 5.60 -0.62
CA LEU A 81 -16.13 5.31 -1.95
C LEU A 81 -16.99 4.05 -1.91
N LEU A 82 -18.25 4.18 -2.28
CA LEU A 82 -19.24 3.11 -2.29
C LEU A 82 -19.76 2.83 -3.70
N LEU A 83 -20.00 1.56 -3.98
CA LEU A 83 -20.64 1.06 -5.19
C LEU A 83 -22.04 0.55 -4.88
N ASN A 84 -23.03 1.04 -5.62
CA ASN A 84 -24.34 0.41 -5.64
C ASN A 84 -24.29 -0.87 -6.47
N ILE A 85 -24.35 -2.03 -5.82
CA ILE A 85 -24.14 -3.34 -6.45
C ILE A 85 -25.25 -3.73 -7.45
N LYS A 86 -26.35 -2.98 -7.50
CA LYS A 86 -27.46 -3.23 -8.44
C LYS A 86 -27.46 -2.26 -9.62
N SER A 87 -27.24 -0.98 -9.37
CA SER A 87 -27.30 0.05 -10.41
C SER A 87 -25.95 0.34 -11.05
N GLY A 88 -24.83 0.01 -10.38
CA GLY A 88 -23.49 0.41 -10.79
C GLY A 88 -23.18 1.89 -10.53
N MET A 89 -24.04 2.61 -9.79
CA MET A 89 -23.75 3.98 -9.37
C MET A 89 -22.66 4.01 -8.29
N LEU A 90 -21.89 5.09 -8.27
CA LEU A 90 -20.93 5.36 -7.20
C LEU A 90 -21.47 6.41 -6.25
N ALA A 91 -20.96 6.39 -5.02
CA ALA A 91 -21.16 7.45 -4.05
C ALA A 91 -19.86 7.70 -3.29
N GLN A 92 -19.57 8.95 -2.99
CA GLN A 92 -18.53 9.33 -2.03
C GLN A 92 -19.20 9.91 -0.80
N ALA A 93 -18.77 9.47 0.38
CA ALA A 93 -19.23 9.99 1.66
C ALA A 93 -18.03 10.41 2.50
N ASP A 94 -18.03 11.66 2.97
CA ASP A 94 -16.98 12.15 3.87
C ASP A 94 -17.44 11.97 5.32
N VAL A 95 -16.56 11.41 6.15
CA VAL A 95 -16.80 11.21 7.56
C VAL A 95 -15.80 12.01 8.37
N VAL A 96 -16.32 12.92 9.20
CA VAL A 96 -15.50 13.79 10.07
C VAL A 96 -16.00 13.64 11.49
N ALA A 97 -15.08 13.39 12.42
CA ALA A 97 -15.38 13.26 13.85
C ALA A 97 -16.56 12.31 14.17
N GLY A 98 -16.68 11.21 13.43
CA GLY A 98 -17.71 10.18 13.65
C GLY A 98 -19.10 10.53 13.13
N ALA A 99 -19.21 11.48 12.19
CA ALA A 99 -20.45 11.79 11.50
C ALA A 99 -20.22 11.93 9.99
N VAL A 100 -21.18 11.44 9.20
CA VAL A 100 -21.22 11.70 7.75
C VAL A 100 -21.56 13.17 7.54
N THR A 101 -20.68 13.91 6.89
CA THR A 101 -20.84 15.35 6.62
C THR A 101 -21.35 15.61 5.21
N THR A 102 -20.97 14.77 4.26
CA THR A 102 -21.37 14.85 2.86
C THR A 102 -21.69 13.45 2.31
N VAL A 103 -22.59 13.40 1.34
CA VAL A 103 -22.80 12.21 0.50
C VAL A 103 -23.13 12.70 -0.90
N VAL A 104 -22.37 12.24 -1.89
CA VAL A 104 -22.58 12.58 -3.31
C VAL A 104 -22.69 11.30 -4.11
N GLU A 105 -23.87 11.03 -4.67
CA GLU A 105 -24.08 9.95 -5.64
C GLU A 105 -23.80 10.43 -7.06
N PHE A 106 -23.13 9.62 -7.86
CA PHE A 106 -22.78 9.94 -9.25
C PHE A 106 -22.69 8.70 -10.14
N SER A 107 -22.89 8.93 -11.44
CA SER A 107 -22.66 7.90 -12.45
C SER A 107 -21.17 7.78 -12.75
N PRO A 108 -20.57 6.57 -12.73
CA PRO A 108 -19.16 6.41 -13.05
C PRO A 108 -18.88 6.77 -14.51
N SER A 109 -17.68 7.31 -14.78
CA SER A 109 -17.25 7.68 -16.14
C SER A 109 -15.90 7.07 -16.50
N SER A 110 -15.66 6.84 -17.79
CA SER A 110 -14.34 6.43 -18.31
C SER A 110 -13.71 5.25 -17.56
N SER A 111 -12.56 5.45 -16.92
CA SER A 111 -11.87 4.43 -16.12
C SER A 111 -12.69 3.95 -14.93
N GLN A 112 -13.47 4.82 -14.29
CA GLN A 112 -14.36 4.44 -13.18
C GLN A 112 -15.43 3.47 -13.67
N ALA A 113 -16.03 3.71 -14.84
CA ALA A 113 -17.02 2.81 -15.41
C ALA A 113 -16.42 1.43 -15.74
N SER A 114 -15.14 1.41 -16.15
CA SER A 114 -14.40 0.17 -16.39
C SER A 114 -14.09 -0.58 -15.09
N LYS A 115 -13.60 0.12 -14.05
CA LYS A 115 -13.36 -0.46 -12.70
C LYS A 115 -14.66 -1.01 -12.10
N VAL A 116 -15.74 -0.24 -12.14
CA VAL A 116 -17.08 -0.67 -11.68
C VAL A 116 -17.54 -1.92 -12.41
N ALA A 117 -17.39 -2.00 -13.73
CA ALA A 117 -17.78 -3.20 -14.49
C ALA A 117 -16.97 -4.44 -14.06
N LYS A 118 -15.66 -4.29 -13.80
CA LYS A 118 -14.83 -5.37 -13.26
C LYS A 118 -15.31 -5.82 -11.87
N ILE A 119 -15.55 -4.88 -10.96
CA ILE A 119 -16.03 -5.17 -9.60
C ILE A 119 -17.40 -5.87 -9.65
N LEU A 120 -18.35 -5.35 -10.44
CA LEU A 120 -19.66 -5.97 -10.60
C LEU A 120 -19.58 -7.39 -11.15
N ALA A 121 -18.65 -7.67 -12.06
CA ALA A 121 -18.40 -9.02 -12.58
C ALA A 121 -17.77 -9.94 -11.51
N ALA A 122 -16.96 -9.39 -10.61
CA ALA A 122 -16.31 -10.10 -9.52
C ALA A 122 -17.19 -10.28 -8.26
N LEU A 123 -18.30 -9.54 -8.13
CA LEU A 123 -19.18 -9.57 -6.95
C LEU A 123 -19.51 -10.98 -6.41
N PRO A 124 -19.82 -12.00 -7.24
CA PRO A 124 -20.13 -13.34 -6.72
C PRO A 124 -18.95 -14.05 -6.06
N LEU A 125 -17.73 -13.58 -6.31
CA LEU A 125 -16.49 -14.11 -5.73
C LEU A 125 -16.16 -13.46 -4.39
N ILE A 126 -16.66 -12.25 -4.11
CA ILE A 126 -16.28 -11.48 -2.93
C ILE A 126 -17.01 -12.04 -1.69
N VAL A 127 -16.23 -12.51 -0.73
CA VAL A 127 -16.73 -13.05 0.56
C VAL A 127 -16.17 -12.30 1.77
N VAL A 128 -15.28 -11.33 1.57
CA VAL A 128 -14.68 -10.48 2.60
C VAL A 128 -15.09 -9.02 2.35
N SER A 129 -15.71 -8.39 3.35
CA SER A 129 -16.06 -6.97 3.31
C SER A 129 -14.85 -6.07 3.56
N ALA A 130 -14.94 -4.77 3.24
CA ALA A 130 -13.92 -3.79 3.59
C ALA A 130 -13.63 -3.77 5.10
N SER A 131 -14.68 -3.81 5.95
CA SER A 131 -14.53 -3.85 7.41
C SER A 131 -13.85 -5.12 7.92
N ASP A 132 -14.15 -6.28 7.32
CA ASP A 132 -13.49 -7.54 7.67
C ASP A 132 -12.02 -7.52 7.24
N ALA A 133 -11.70 -6.94 6.08
CA ALA A 133 -10.33 -6.75 5.62
C ALA A 133 -9.53 -5.85 6.57
N VAL A 134 -10.08 -4.70 6.98
CA VAL A 134 -9.46 -3.82 7.99
C VAL A 134 -9.23 -4.54 9.31
N THR A 135 -10.22 -5.31 9.79
CA THR A 135 -10.10 -6.09 11.03
C THR A 135 -8.99 -7.15 10.92
N ALA A 136 -8.88 -7.79 9.76
CA ALA A 136 -7.82 -8.77 9.49
C ALA A 136 -6.44 -8.11 9.42
N THR A 137 -6.35 -6.90 8.87
CA THR A 137 -5.13 -6.09 8.81
C THR A 137 -4.68 -5.65 10.21
N GLU A 138 -5.57 -5.10 11.05
CA GLU A 138 -5.27 -4.75 12.44
C GLU A 138 -4.76 -5.95 13.25
N SER A 139 -5.30 -7.15 12.99
CA SER A 139 -4.83 -8.37 13.65
C SER A 139 -3.40 -8.74 13.26
N SER A 140 -2.98 -8.44 12.03
CA SER A 140 -1.62 -8.66 11.52
C SER A 140 -0.65 -7.54 11.90
N TYR A 141 -1.15 -6.30 11.95
CA TYR A 141 -0.40 -5.07 12.23
C TYR A 141 -1.05 -4.27 13.37
N PRO A 142 -0.99 -4.76 14.63
CA PRO A 142 -1.67 -4.10 15.74
C PRO A 142 -1.14 -2.68 15.98
N GLY A 143 -2.06 -1.72 16.09
CA GLY A 143 -1.73 -0.31 16.32
C GLY A 143 -1.22 0.43 15.08
N ALA A 144 -1.34 -0.14 13.89
CA ALA A 144 -1.08 0.58 12.65
C ALA A 144 -2.13 1.68 12.40
N GLY A 145 -1.69 2.77 11.78
CA GLY A 145 -2.59 3.74 11.16
C GLY A 145 -2.92 3.30 9.73
N ILE A 146 -4.17 3.49 9.31
CA ILE A 146 -4.64 3.19 7.95
C ILE A 146 -4.78 4.51 7.20
N ASN A 147 -4.22 4.55 5.99
CA ASN A 147 -4.35 5.67 5.04
C ASN A 147 -5.41 5.33 3.99
N GLU A 148 -5.24 4.22 3.27
CA GLU A 148 -6.09 3.85 2.14
C GLU A 148 -6.63 2.42 2.27
N ILE A 149 -7.81 2.18 1.70
CA ILE A 149 -8.35 0.87 1.38
C ILE A 149 -8.82 0.91 -0.08
N GLU A 150 -8.44 -0.06 -0.91
CA GLU A 150 -8.96 -0.20 -2.28
C GLU A 150 -9.33 -1.65 -2.57
N LEU A 151 -10.50 -1.88 -3.18
CA LEU A 151 -10.85 -3.15 -3.79
C LEU A 151 -10.24 -3.23 -5.18
N GLU A 152 -9.23 -4.06 -5.33
CA GLU A 152 -8.56 -4.32 -6.60
C GLU A 152 -9.13 -5.54 -7.30
N VAL A 153 -9.46 -5.38 -8.58
CA VAL A 153 -9.89 -6.47 -9.47
C VAL A 153 -9.01 -6.45 -10.70
N GLU A 154 -8.03 -7.34 -10.75
CA GLU A 154 -7.13 -7.46 -11.88
C GLU A 154 -7.36 -8.75 -12.64
N THR A 155 -7.28 -8.66 -13.97
CA THR A 155 -7.48 -9.81 -14.85
C THR A 155 -6.23 -10.01 -15.66
N GLU A 156 -5.48 -11.03 -15.27
CA GLU A 156 -4.26 -11.45 -15.93
C GLU A 156 -4.49 -12.69 -16.79
N LYS A 157 -3.43 -13.14 -17.49
CA LYS A 157 -3.45 -14.41 -18.21
C LYS A 157 -3.67 -15.62 -17.29
N SER A 158 -3.26 -15.52 -16.03
CA SER A 158 -3.36 -16.54 -14.99
C SER A 158 -4.75 -16.65 -14.37
N GLY A 159 -5.58 -15.61 -14.51
CA GLY A 159 -6.92 -15.54 -13.95
C GLY A 159 -7.26 -14.14 -13.44
N THR A 160 -8.43 -14.01 -12.81
CA THR A 160 -8.83 -12.78 -12.13
C THR A 160 -8.40 -12.86 -10.66
N THR A 161 -7.68 -11.86 -10.19
CA THR A 161 -7.41 -11.61 -8.77
C THR A 161 -8.42 -10.60 -8.23
N VAL A 162 -8.88 -10.81 -7.00
CA VAL A 162 -9.80 -9.91 -6.30
C VAL A 162 -9.30 -9.75 -4.87
N GLN A 163 -8.79 -8.57 -4.54
CA GLN A 163 -8.06 -8.34 -3.30
C GLN A 163 -8.42 -6.98 -2.71
N TRP A 164 -8.33 -6.88 -1.39
CA TRP A 164 -8.26 -5.61 -0.70
C TRP A 164 -6.79 -5.22 -0.57
N LYS A 165 -6.41 -4.05 -1.09
CA LYS A 165 -5.18 -3.34 -0.73
C LYS A 165 -5.49 -2.44 0.46
N ILE A 166 -4.68 -2.51 1.52
CA ILE A 166 -4.78 -1.64 2.68
C ILE A 166 -3.42 -0.95 2.87
N SER A 167 -3.35 0.32 2.55
CA SER A 167 -2.15 1.14 2.74
C SER A 167 -2.12 1.63 4.18
N LEU A 168 -1.05 1.28 4.90
CA LEU A 168 -0.94 1.50 6.34
C LEU A 168 0.47 1.89 6.77
N VAL A 169 0.52 2.60 7.89
CA VAL A 169 1.74 2.89 8.63
C VAL A 169 1.75 2.03 9.89
N THR A 170 2.73 1.13 10.00
CA THR A 170 2.85 0.27 11.19
C THR A 170 3.19 1.08 12.46
N ALA A 171 3.02 0.48 13.64
CA ALA A 171 3.42 1.10 14.91
C ALA A 171 4.93 1.41 15.00
N ASP A 172 5.73 0.78 14.14
CA ASP A 172 7.17 1.01 14.00
C ASP A 172 7.50 2.05 12.91
N LEU A 173 6.49 2.80 12.40
CA LEU A 173 6.62 3.84 11.36
C LEU A 173 7.11 3.31 10.01
N ILE A 174 6.53 2.20 9.57
CA ILE A 174 6.82 1.59 8.26
C ILE A 174 5.57 1.66 7.40
N GLU A 175 5.68 2.24 6.22
CA GLU A 175 4.63 2.23 5.20
C GLU A 175 4.61 0.87 4.49
N VAL A 176 3.43 0.24 4.45
CA VAL A 176 3.22 -1.03 3.76
C VAL A 176 1.81 -1.06 3.14
N ASP A 177 1.71 -1.75 2.01
CA ASP A 177 0.44 -2.15 1.42
C ASP A 177 0.16 -3.61 1.81
N ALA A 178 -0.82 -3.83 2.68
CA ALA A 178 -1.27 -5.17 3.04
C ALA A 178 -2.34 -5.65 2.05
N PHE A 179 -2.19 -6.89 1.56
CA PHE A 179 -3.13 -7.51 0.61
C PHE A 179 -3.93 -8.63 1.27
N ILE A 180 -5.24 -8.54 1.16
CA ILE A 180 -6.19 -9.56 1.64
C ILE A 180 -7.00 -10.11 0.46
N ASP A 181 -6.85 -11.41 0.18
CA ASP A 181 -7.70 -12.10 -0.80
C ASP A 181 -9.18 -11.98 -0.41
N ALA A 182 -9.95 -11.28 -1.23
CA ALA A 182 -11.36 -11.03 -0.97
C ALA A 182 -12.25 -12.23 -1.30
N THR A 183 -11.71 -13.27 -1.95
CA THR A 183 -12.44 -14.44 -2.43
C THR A 183 -12.42 -15.63 -1.47
N GLN A 184 -11.62 -15.56 -0.42
CA GLN A 184 -11.52 -16.60 0.60
C GLN A 184 -11.91 -16.03 1.97
N PRO A 185 -12.56 -16.82 2.84
CA PRO A 185 -12.77 -16.41 4.23
C PRO A 185 -11.44 -16.00 4.89
N ILE A 186 -11.49 -15.05 5.81
CA ILE A 186 -10.34 -14.61 6.59
C ILE A 186 -9.57 -15.82 7.15
N GLY A 187 -8.30 -15.97 6.75
CA GLY A 187 -7.43 -17.08 7.15
C GLY A 187 -7.40 -18.27 6.19
N GLY A 188 -8.22 -18.27 5.12
CA GLY A 188 -8.21 -19.26 4.05
C GLY A 188 -7.45 -18.85 2.78
N GLY A 189 -7.13 -17.56 2.63
CA GLY A 189 -6.37 -17.00 1.50
C GLY A 189 -4.91 -16.68 1.81
N PHE A 190 -4.14 -16.36 0.78
CA PHE A 190 -2.76 -15.87 0.93
C PHE A 190 -2.80 -14.40 1.39
N ARG A 191 -1.99 -14.06 2.40
CA ARG A 191 -1.79 -12.69 2.86
C ARG A 191 -0.34 -12.34 2.64
N TYR A 192 -0.10 -11.19 2.06
CA TYR A 192 1.24 -10.63 1.90
C TYR A 192 1.14 -9.12 2.08
N ALA A 193 2.28 -8.50 2.30
CA ALA A 193 2.40 -7.07 2.21
C ALA A 193 3.54 -6.73 1.26
N THR A 194 3.49 -5.52 0.73
CA THR A 194 4.59 -4.93 -0.02
C THR A 194 4.90 -3.59 0.60
N ALA A 195 6.14 -3.33 0.95
CA ALA A 195 6.56 -1.98 1.25
C ALA A 195 6.85 -1.20 -0.05
N PRO A 196 6.72 0.13 -0.07
CA PRO A 196 7.33 0.95 -1.10
C PRO A 196 8.82 0.62 -1.13
N THR A 197 9.28 -0.01 -2.20
CA THR A 197 10.72 -0.12 -2.44
C THR A 197 11.19 1.26 -2.87
N ASN A 198 11.63 2.10 -1.93
CA ASN A 198 12.39 3.30 -2.25
C ASN A 198 13.77 2.88 -2.76
N PHE A 199 13.82 2.25 -3.92
CA PHE A 199 15.06 1.99 -4.63
C PHE A 199 15.45 3.29 -5.32
N VAL A 200 16.23 4.11 -4.63
CA VAL A 200 16.90 5.23 -5.29
C VAL A 200 18.14 4.67 -5.96
N ALA A 201 18.18 4.68 -7.29
CA ALA A 201 19.32 4.12 -8.01
C ALA A 201 20.61 4.85 -7.60
N GLY A 202 21.55 4.11 -7.01
CA GLY A 202 22.76 4.66 -6.41
C GLY A 202 22.77 4.67 -4.88
N ASP A 203 21.73 4.23 -4.18
CA ASP A 203 21.76 3.94 -2.72
C ASP A 203 22.29 2.51 -2.53
N PHE A 204 23.61 2.38 -2.43
CA PHE A 204 24.28 1.08 -2.38
C PHE A 204 24.35 0.52 -0.98
N ASN A 205 24.33 1.38 0.04
CA ASN A 205 24.39 0.98 1.43
C ASN A 205 22.98 0.78 2.06
N SER A 206 21.92 1.11 1.31
CA SER A 206 20.51 1.01 1.69
C SER A 206 20.17 1.87 2.92
N ASP A 207 20.77 3.05 3.03
CA ASP A 207 20.48 4.00 4.12
C ASP A 207 19.35 4.98 3.79
N GLY A 208 18.74 4.86 2.60
CA GLY A 208 17.61 5.67 2.14
C GLY A 208 18.04 7.00 1.52
N MET A 209 19.34 7.29 1.43
CA MET A 209 19.88 8.48 0.78
C MET A 209 20.92 8.07 -0.27
N VAL A 210 21.02 8.83 -1.37
CA VAL A 210 22.15 8.73 -2.31
C VAL A 210 23.12 9.85 -2.02
N ASN A 211 24.23 9.52 -1.36
CA ASN A 211 25.16 10.53 -0.88
C ASN A 211 26.63 10.17 -1.13
N ALA A 212 27.53 10.86 -0.43
CA ALA A 212 28.96 10.68 -0.60
C ALA A 212 29.46 9.28 -0.20
N VAL A 213 28.72 8.57 0.65
CA VAL A 213 29.03 7.19 1.06
C VAL A 213 28.82 6.24 -0.12
N ASP A 214 27.69 6.31 -0.80
CA ASP A 214 27.41 5.47 -1.97
C ASP A 214 28.32 5.78 -3.15
N LEU A 215 28.59 7.07 -3.37
CA LEU A 215 29.57 7.51 -4.36
C LEU A 215 30.96 6.90 -4.08
N LEU A 216 31.37 6.84 -2.81
CA LEU A 216 32.66 6.26 -2.43
C LEU A 216 32.69 4.75 -2.68
N GLU A 217 31.58 4.05 -2.46
CA GLU A 217 31.45 2.63 -2.79
C GLU A 217 31.59 2.37 -4.29
N ALA A 218 30.94 3.18 -5.14
CA ALA A 218 31.06 3.11 -6.60
C ALA A 218 32.50 3.37 -7.06
N ILE A 219 33.15 4.39 -6.50
CA ILE A 219 34.54 4.75 -6.82
C ILE A 219 35.51 3.62 -6.44
N ASN A 220 35.26 2.92 -5.32
CA ASN A 220 36.09 1.78 -4.90
C ASN A 220 36.01 0.61 -5.88
N MET A 221 34.96 0.55 -6.71
CA MET A 221 34.74 -0.48 -7.73
C MET A 221 35.03 0.01 -9.15
N TRP A 222 35.67 1.17 -9.30
CA TRP A 222 35.93 1.78 -10.61
C TRP A 222 36.66 0.84 -11.58
N GLY A 223 36.07 0.64 -12.76
CA GLY A 223 36.57 -0.23 -13.82
C GLY A 223 36.38 -1.73 -13.56
N ALA A 224 35.69 -2.11 -12.48
CA ALA A 224 35.33 -3.49 -12.22
C ALA A 224 34.03 -3.88 -12.94
N VAL A 225 33.91 -5.17 -13.28
CA VAL A 225 32.62 -5.76 -13.67
C VAL A 225 31.86 -6.08 -12.39
N ASN A 226 30.93 -5.21 -12.01
CA ASN A 226 30.12 -5.36 -10.80
C ASN A 226 28.64 -5.02 -11.10
N PRO A 227 27.83 -6.01 -11.53
CA PRO A 227 26.47 -5.76 -12.03
C PRO A 227 25.54 -4.98 -11.08
N PRO A 228 25.63 -5.13 -9.73
CA PRO A 228 24.90 -4.27 -8.80
C PRO A 228 25.25 -2.77 -8.83
N MET A 229 26.46 -2.40 -9.29
CA MET A 229 26.94 -1.00 -9.35
C MET A 229 27.06 -0.46 -10.77
N ASP A 230 26.75 -1.30 -11.78
CA ASP A 230 26.65 -0.98 -13.20
C ASP A 230 25.20 -0.56 -13.51
N LEU A 231 24.90 0.67 -13.11
CA LEU A 231 23.58 1.32 -13.17
C LEU A 231 23.19 1.71 -14.60
N ASP A 232 24.15 1.95 -15.49
CA ASP A 232 23.88 2.23 -16.91
C ASP A 232 23.97 0.99 -17.82
N HIS A 233 24.37 -0.15 -17.24
CA HIS A 233 24.46 -1.47 -17.87
C HIS A 233 25.44 -1.53 -19.04
N ASP A 234 26.51 -0.73 -19.01
CA ASP A 234 27.57 -0.76 -20.03
C ASP A 234 28.58 -1.91 -19.83
N GLY A 235 28.46 -2.62 -18.70
CA GLY A 235 29.24 -3.80 -18.34
C GLY A 235 30.42 -3.51 -17.40
N VAL A 236 30.67 -2.27 -17.01
CA VAL A 236 31.73 -1.88 -16.05
C VAL A 236 31.30 -0.69 -15.18
N VAL A 237 31.74 -0.66 -13.93
CA VAL A 237 31.50 0.52 -13.07
C VAL A 237 32.34 1.69 -13.56
N GLY A 238 31.69 2.77 -14.01
CA GLY A 238 32.31 3.88 -14.69
C GLY A 238 31.59 5.21 -14.55
N ALA A 239 31.89 6.11 -15.47
CA ALA A 239 31.41 7.50 -15.40
C ALA A 239 29.89 7.61 -15.63
N GLY A 240 29.30 6.68 -16.37
CA GLY A 240 27.86 6.62 -16.58
C GLY A 240 27.11 6.33 -15.28
N ASP A 241 27.58 5.36 -14.49
CA ASP A 241 27.00 5.05 -13.18
C ASP A 241 27.10 6.22 -12.21
N LEU A 242 28.24 6.93 -12.18
CA LEU A 242 28.38 8.12 -11.34
C LEU A 242 27.41 9.23 -11.73
N THR A 243 27.06 9.33 -13.01
CA THR A 243 26.06 10.30 -13.47
C THR A 243 24.68 9.94 -12.91
N THR A 244 24.34 8.66 -12.83
CA THR A 244 23.10 8.17 -12.20
C THR A 244 23.08 8.47 -10.69
N ILE A 245 24.19 8.21 -9.97
CA ILE A 245 24.33 8.52 -8.53
C ILE A 245 24.15 10.02 -8.29
N LEU A 246 24.84 10.87 -9.04
CA LEU A 246 24.76 12.34 -8.88
C LEU A 246 23.39 12.91 -9.28
N THR A 247 22.67 12.24 -10.20
CA THR A 247 21.31 12.63 -10.59
C THR A 247 20.32 12.38 -9.45
N ASN A 248 20.55 11.34 -8.67
CA ASN A 248 19.67 10.92 -7.59
C ASN A 248 20.12 11.42 -6.21
N TRP A 249 21.10 12.32 -6.16
CA TRP A 249 21.69 12.82 -4.92
C TRP A 249 20.66 13.42 -3.97
N SER A 250 20.69 12.97 -2.71
CA SER A 250 19.78 13.40 -1.63
C SER A 250 20.54 13.68 -0.35
#